data_AF-A0A534MKH3-F1
#
_entry.id   AF-A0A534MKH3-F1
#
_cell.length_a   1.000
_cell.length_b   1.000
_cell.length_c   1.000
_cell.angle_alpha   90.00
_cell.angle_beta   90.00
_cell.angle_gamma   90.00
#
_symmetry.space_group_name_H-M   'P 1'
#
loop_
_entity.id
_entity.type
_entity.pdbx_description
1 polymer ?
#
loop_
_entity_poly.entity_id
_entity_poly.type
_entity_poly.pdbx_seq_one_letter_code
_entity_poly.pdbx_strand_id
1 'polypeptide(L)'
;MPLRFWKKDKPEQGKEEKGESKVEKGPKAEKPASQEAKAELLRPETKKPEEKKPEAAAPTRPPQPGDAEAAIGEAHAALVDLGLTVPLTKGVFAKRVAAYPGGEMAFVADYRTEPHRAVTRVLGDWLGFRVPEVFEPDVLLKEINPRLSSFKLNVQLKDLTWLDKELNLRKAKLVLGDQEKIVRFKDVRDLVKSVNELLAPKKLAFLELETWDDDFAFLLIREPRWDKIAGTNLVVIKADQTATGGECGECGAPVGKYWRDCLKCGAVFN
;
A
#
# COMPACT_ATOMS: atom_id res chain seq x y z
N MET A 1 7.58 -50.69 35.77
CA MET A 1 8.79 -51.11 35.02
C MET A 1 9.21 -49.98 34.07
N PRO A 2 10.51 -49.77 33.83
CA PRO A 2 11.22 -48.67 34.50
C PRO A 2 12.24 -47.90 33.60
N LEU A 3 12.99 -46.97 34.22
CA LEU A 3 14.34 -46.44 33.87
C LEU A 3 14.45 -45.51 32.63
N ARG A 4 14.70 -44.19 32.81
CA ARG A 4 15.97 -43.48 33.12
C ARG A 4 16.90 -43.28 31.90
N PHE A 5 17.67 -42.19 31.98
CA PHE A 5 18.84 -41.76 31.18
C PHE A 5 18.49 -40.94 29.92
N TRP A 6 18.96 -39.71 29.69
CA TRP A 6 20.17 -39.04 30.18
C TRP A 6 20.01 -37.50 30.13
N LYS A 7 20.22 -36.82 31.26
CA LYS A 7 20.73 -35.45 31.36
C LYS A 7 22.03 -35.57 32.16
N LYS A 8 23.12 -34.97 31.67
CA LYS A 8 24.35 -34.55 32.38
C LYS A 8 25.29 -33.98 31.32
N ASP A 9 25.49 -32.67 31.23
CA ASP A 9 26.22 -31.75 32.12
C ASP A 9 27.66 -31.49 31.58
N LYS A 10 27.96 -30.19 31.43
CA LYS A 10 29.26 -29.53 31.16
C LYS A 10 30.33 -29.90 32.22
N PRO A 11 31.63 -29.65 32.00
CA PRO A 11 32.29 -28.37 32.43
C PRO A 11 33.49 -27.93 31.51
N GLU A 12 33.72 -26.64 31.23
CA GLU A 12 34.60 -25.63 31.87
C GLU A 12 36.14 -25.70 31.62
N GLN A 13 36.68 -24.50 31.29
CA GLN A 13 37.98 -23.88 31.66
C GLN A 13 39.34 -24.22 30.99
N GLY A 14 40.08 -23.14 30.66
CA GLY A 14 41.55 -23.05 30.46
C GLY A 14 41.93 -22.08 29.31
N LYS A 15 42.37 -20.82 29.56
CA LYS A 15 43.78 -20.30 29.61
C LYS A 15 44.56 -20.53 28.28
N GLU A 16 45.30 -19.61 27.62
CA GLU A 16 46.14 -18.42 27.89
C GLU A 16 46.32 -17.63 26.55
N GLU A 17 46.28 -16.29 26.51
CA GLU A 17 47.41 -15.32 26.42
C GLU A 17 48.44 -15.42 25.25
N LYS A 18 48.60 -14.26 24.56
CA LYS A 18 49.81 -13.62 23.96
C LYS A 18 50.30 -13.89 22.51
N GLY A 19 50.67 -12.76 21.87
CA GLY A 19 51.46 -12.62 20.64
C GLY A 19 50.98 -11.44 19.77
N GLU A 20 51.11 -10.17 20.18
CA GLU A 20 52.22 -9.23 19.88
C GLU A 20 52.58 -8.96 18.39
N SER A 21 52.25 -7.73 17.95
CA SER A 21 53.18 -6.67 17.49
C SER A 21 53.81 -6.66 16.07
N LYS A 22 53.47 -5.59 15.31
CA LYS A 22 54.31 -4.58 14.58
C LYS A 22 53.67 -4.16 13.23
N VAL A 23 53.27 -2.90 12.95
CA VAL A 23 54.04 -1.62 12.82
C VAL A 23 55.04 -1.76 11.64
N GLU A 24 55.05 -1.02 10.52
CA GLU A 24 54.98 0.44 10.31
C GLU A 24 55.07 0.82 8.80
N LYS A 25 54.61 2.06 8.45
CA LYS A 25 55.12 3.06 7.45
C LYS A 25 55.39 2.62 5.99
N GLY A 26 54.99 3.34 4.94
CA GLY A 26 55.03 4.79 4.69
C GLY A 26 55.63 5.07 3.29
N PRO A 27 55.61 6.31 2.74
CA PRO A 27 55.08 6.62 1.38
C PRO A 27 56.04 7.38 0.40
N LYS A 28 55.48 7.91 -0.72
CA LYS A 28 55.98 8.93 -1.74
C LYS A 28 56.62 8.37 -3.02
N ALA A 29 56.66 9.04 -4.19
CA ALA A 29 55.96 10.16 -4.88
C ALA A 29 56.58 10.28 -6.32
N GLU A 30 55.89 11.01 -7.23
CA GLU A 30 56.40 11.82 -8.38
C GLU A 30 56.97 11.20 -9.70
N LYS A 31 56.21 11.44 -10.82
CA LYS A 31 56.49 11.97 -12.22
C LYS A 31 57.95 12.14 -12.76
N PRO A 32 58.23 12.46 -14.07
CA PRO A 32 57.45 12.48 -15.35
C PRO A 32 58.23 12.08 -16.68
N ALA A 33 57.51 12.18 -17.83
CA ALA A 33 57.96 12.55 -19.23
C ALA A 33 58.89 11.58 -20.02
N SER A 34 58.92 11.45 -21.36
CA SER A 34 58.37 12.12 -22.56
C SER A 34 58.61 11.19 -23.78
N GLN A 35 57.81 11.27 -24.85
CA GLN A 35 58.27 11.30 -26.26
C GLN A 35 57.09 11.38 -27.25
N GLU A 36 57.02 12.49 -27.98
CA GLU A 36 56.22 12.70 -29.19
C GLU A 36 56.94 12.13 -30.43
N ALA A 37 56.21 11.58 -31.42
CA ALA A 37 56.17 12.09 -32.81
C ALA A 37 55.37 11.19 -33.80
N LYS A 38 54.27 11.76 -34.31
CA LYS A 38 53.71 11.78 -35.70
C LYS A 38 53.69 10.53 -36.61
N ALA A 39 52.47 10.15 -37.02
CA ALA A 39 52.00 9.97 -38.42
C ALA A 39 50.51 9.54 -38.39
N GLU A 40 49.56 10.47 -38.57
CA GLU A 40 48.76 10.69 -39.79
C GLU A 40 47.75 9.58 -40.17
N LEU A 41 46.48 10.01 -40.32
CA LEU A 41 45.36 9.43 -41.08
C LEU A 41 44.64 8.19 -40.50
N LEU A 42 43.49 8.44 -39.86
CA LEU A 42 42.14 8.08 -40.35
C LEU A 42 41.12 8.25 -39.21
N ARG A 43 40.27 9.28 -39.33
CA ARG A 43 39.09 9.49 -38.49
C ARG A 43 38.00 8.48 -38.86
N PRO A 44 37.31 7.91 -37.87
CA PRO A 44 35.86 7.76 -37.94
C PRO A 44 35.21 8.65 -36.88
N GLU A 45 34.28 9.48 -37.34
CA GLU A 45 33.47 10.38 -36.54
C GLU A 45 32.76 9.63 -35.41
N THR A 46 33.15 9.93 -34.18
CA THR A 46 32.41 9.53 -32.99
C THR A 46 31.14 10.37 -32.94
N LYS A 47 30.00 9.75 -33.26
CA LYS A 47 28.68 10.35 -33.00
C LYS A 47 28.58 10.60 -31.49
N LYS A 48 28.62 11.88 -31.13
CA LYS A 48 28.23 12.40 -29.82
C LYS A 48 26.81 11.89 -29.54
N PRO A 49 26.54 11.24 -28.39
CA PRO A 49 25.17 10.90 -28.03
C PRO A 49 24.42 12.22 -27.85
N GLU A 50 23.37 12.44 -28.65
CA GLU A 50 22.36 13.44 -28.33
C GLU A 50 21.74 13.05 -26.99
N GLU A 51 22.05 13.83 -25.97
CA GLU A 51 21.27 13.91 -24.75
C GLU A 51 19.82 14.18 -25.17
N LYS A 52 18.97 13.16 -25.03
CA LYS A 52 17.52 13.34 -25.04
C LYS A 52 17.20 14.32 -23.91
N LYS A 53 17.02 15.58 -24.29
CA LYS A 53 16.31 16.58 -23.50
C LYS A 53 15.03 15.90 -23.01
N PRO A 54 14.72 15.89 -21.70
CA PRO A 54 13.44 15.38 -21.25
C PRO A 54 12.36 16.18 -21.99
N GLU A 55 11.49 15.45 -22.71
CA GLU A 55 10.27 16.03 -23.28
C GLU A 55 9.55 16.72 -22.12
N ALA A 56 9.58 18.05 -22.12
CA ALA A 56 8.75 18.83 -21.24
C ALA A 56 7.31 18.43 -21.55
N ALA A 57 6.63 17.82 -20.59
CA ALA A 57 5.22 17.48 -20.70
C ALA A 57 4.48 18.74 -21.20
N ALA A 58 3.88 18.64 -22.39
CA ALA A 58 3.16 19.75 -22.97
C ALA A 58 2.11 20.22 -21.95
N PRO A 59 1.95 21.55 -21.74
CA PRO A 59 0.99 22.06 -20.77
C PRO A 59 -0.40 21.52 -21.13
N THR A 60 -0.99 20.79 -20.18
CA THR A 60 -2.31 20.21 -20.33
C THR A 60 -3.31 21.32 -20.63
N ARG A 61 -3.96 21.25 -21.80
CA ARG A 61 -4.98 22.22 -22.20
C ARG A 61 -6.07 22.31 -21.11
N PRO A 62 -6.60 23.51 -20.82
CA PRO A 62 -7.73 23.65 -19.90
C PRO A 62 -8.87 22.70 -20.28
N PRO A 63 -9.50 22.04 -19.30
CA PRO A 63 -10.54 21.07 -19.58
C PRO A 63 -11.78 21.77 -20.19
N GLN A 64 -12.41 21.10 -21.17
CA GLN A 64 -13.62 21.53 -21.89
C GLN A 64 -14.85 20.73 -21.41
N PRO A 65 -16.09 21.21 -21.63
CA PRO A 65 -17.31 20.54 -21.14
C PRO A 65 -17.46 19.06 -21.56
N GLY A 66 -17.02 18.68 -22.77
CA GLY A 66 -17.04 17.27 -23.21
C GLY A 66 -15.97 16.38 -22.56
N ASP A 67 -14.95 16.98 -21.94
CA ASP A 67 -13.87 16.26 -21.29
C ASP A 67 -14.34 15.59 -19.99
N ALA A 68 -15.32 16.19 -19.30
CA ALA A 68 -15.90 15.62 -18.09
C ALA A 68 -16.63 14.31 -18.39
N GLU A 69 -17.52 14.30 -19.39
CA GLU A 69 -18.25 13.09 -19.75
C GLU A 69 -17.31 11.97 -20.23
N ALA A 70 -16.28 12.32 -21.01
CA ALA A 70 -15.26 11.38 -21.47
C ALA A 70 -14.46 10.78 -20.30
N ALA A 71 -13.93 11.63 -19.39
CA ALA A 71 -13.16 11.17 -18.23
C ALA A 71 -14.02 10.32 -17.27
N ILE A 72 -15.27 10.72 -17.03
CA ILE A 72 -16.21 9.94 -16.22
C ILE A 72 -16.47 8.57 -16.87
N GLY A 73 -16.69 8.55 -18.18
CA GLY A 73 -16.91 7.32 -18.94
C GLY A 73 -15.73 6.37 -18.89
N GLU A 74 -14.53 6.88 -19.14
CA GLU A 74 -13.28 6.13 -19.13
C GLU A 74 -12.97 5.59 -17.72
N ALA A 75 -12.97 6.45 -16.71
CA ALA A 75 -12.69 6.07 -15.34
C ALA A 75 -13.70 5.02 -14.83
N HIS A 76 -15.00 5.23 -15.09
CA HIS A 76 -16.03 4.27 -14.66
C HIS A 76 -15.89 2.91 -15.36
N ALA A 77 -15.67 2.90 -16.67
CA ALA A 77 -15.48 1.65 -17.43
C ALA A 77 -14.28 0.86 -16.89
N ALA A 78 -13.17 1.54 -16.60
CA ALA A 78 -12.01 0.90 -16.03
C ALA A 78 -12.27 0.38 -14.61
N LEU A 79 -13.01 1.09 -13.76
CA LEU A 79 -13.44 0.59 -12.44
C LEU A 79 -14.29 -0.69 -12.53
N VAL A 80 -15.14 -0.79 -13.56
CA VAL A 80 -15.90 -2.02 -13.86
C VAL A 80 -14.96 -3.16 -14.27
N ASP A 81 -13.96 -2.87 -15.12
CA ASP A 81 -13.00 -3.88 -15.56
C ASP A 81 -12.13 -4.42 -14.42
N LEU A 82 -11.76 -3.55 -13.48
CA LEU A 82 -11.10 -3.89 -12.22
C LEU A 82 -12.01 -4.69 -11.25
N GLY A 83 -13.32 -4.71 -11.49
CA GLY A 83 -14.29 -5.37 -10.62
C GLY A 83 -14.59 -4.60 -9.33
N LEU A 84 -14.28 -3.29 -9.30
CA LEU A 84 -14.54 -2.43 -8.15
C LEU A 84 -15.97 -1.87 -8.15
N THR A 85 -16.65 -1.91 -9.29
CA THR A 85 -18.06 -1.54 -9.43
C THR A 85 -18.73 -2.28 -10.60
N VAL A 86 -19.99 -1.96 -10.92
CA VAL A 86 -20.78 -2.57 -11.99
C VAL A 86 -21.27 -1.54 -13.02
N PRO A 87 -21.54 -1.91 -14.28
CA PRO A 87 -21.92 -0.96 -15.33
C PRO A 87 -23.09 -0.02 -14.97
N LEU A 88 -24.08 -0.53 -14.24
CA LEU A 88 -25.29 0.19 -13.86
C LEU A 88 -25.03 1.39 -12.94
N THR A 89 -23.84 1.50 -12.34
CA THR A 89 -23.52 2.58 -11.40
C THR A 89 -22.95 3.83 -12.05
N LYS A 90 -22.82 3.89 -13.39
CA LYS A 90 -22.21 5.04 -14.11
C LYS A 90 -22.84 6.37 -13.71
N GLY A 91 -24.18 6.44 -13.64
CA GLY A 91 -24.89 7.66 -13.25
C GLY A 91 -24.67 8.06 -11.79
N VAL A 92 -24.45 7.11 -10.90
CA VAL A 92 -24.10 7.39 -9.50
C VAL A 92 -22.66 7.89 -9.42
N PHE A 93 -21.73 7.26 -10.15
CA PHE A 93 -20.34 7.71 -10.24
C PHE A 93 -20.24 9.14 -10.77
N ALA A 94 -20.98 9.48 -11.84
CA ALA A 94 -21.04 10.85 -12.37
C ALA A 94 -21.51 11.86 -11.32
N LYS A 95 -22.55 11.54 -10.54
CA LYS A 95 -23.01 12.41 -9.42
C LYS A 95 -21.94 12.59 -8.34
N ARG A 96 -21.11 11.58 -8.10
CA ARG A 96 -20.01 11.66 -7.12
C ARG A 96 -18.86 12.51 -7.65
N VAL A 97 -18.55 12.41 -8.94
CA VAL A 97 -17.62 13.32 -9.63
C VAL A 97 -18.13 14.76 -9.62
N ALA A 98 -19.43 14.99 -9.76
CA ALA A 98 -20.02 16.34 -9.64
C ALA A 98 -19.83 16.95 -8.24
N ALA A 99 -19.79 16.11 -7.20
CA ALA A 99 -19.51 16.51 -5.82
C ALA A 99 -18.01 16.57 -5.49
N TYR A 100 -17.12 16.30 -6.47
CA TYR A 100 -15.68 16.41 -6.28
C TYR A 100 -15.30 17.83 -5.85
N PRO A 101 -14.32 18.03 -4.96
CA PRO A 101 -13.89 19.37 -4.57
C PRO A 101 -13.44 20.19 -5.78
N GLY A 102 -14.08 21.35 -6.01
CA GLY A 102 -13.87 22.16 -7.22
C GLY A 102 -14.69 21.72 -8.44
N GLY A 103 -15.55 20.72 -8.30
CA GLY A 103 -16.49 20.24 -9.32
C GLY A 103 -15.87 19.30 -10.36
N GLU A 104 -16.66 18.95 -11.37
CA GLU A 104 -16.29 17.99 -12.41
C GLU A 104 -15.00 18.36 -13.15
N MET A 105 -14.77 19.66 -13.38
CA MET A 105 -13.59 20.13 -14.12
C MET A 105 -12.30 20.02 -13.28
N ALA A 106 -12.41 20.13 -11.95
CA ALA A 106 -11.29 19.84 -11.06
C ALA A 106 -10.96 18.35 -11.08
N PHE A 107 -11.98 17.48 -11.07
CA PHE A 107 -11.78 16.04 -11.28
C PHE A 107 -11.08 15.76 -12.62
N VAL A 108 -11.48 16.38 -13.73
CA VAL A 108 -10.83 16.17 -15.03
C VAL A 108 -9.36 16.60 -15.00
N ALA A 109 -9.05 17.75 -14.40
CA ALA A 109 -7.68 18.24 -14.28
C ALA A 109 -6.81 17.28 -13.45
N ASP A 110 -7.32 16.83 -12.30
CA ASP A 110 -6.62 15.88 -11.43
C ASP A 110 -6.52 14.50 -12.11
N TYR A 111 -7.56 14.03 -12.78
CA TYR A 111 -7.56 12.75 -13.48
C TYR A 111 -6.49 12.68 -14.58
N ARG A 112 -6.25 13.79 -15.29
CA ARG A 112 -5.21 13.88 -16.33
C ARG A 112 -3.79 13.84 -15.78
N THR A 113 -3.58 14.27 -14.55
CA THR A 113 -2.25 14.44 -13.95
C THR A 113 -1.94 13.34 -12.94
N GLU A 114 -2.89 13.05 -12.05
CA GLU A 114 -2.84 12.06 -10.97
C GLU A 114 -4.12 11.20 -10.98
N PRO A 115 -4.33 10.35 -12.00
CA PRO A 115 -5.56 9.55 -12.15
C PRO A 115 -5.86 8.68 -10.93
N HIS A 116 -4.82 8.08 -10.34
CA HIS A 116 -4.94 7.28 -9.12
C HIS A 116 -5.55 8.05 -7.96
N ARG A 117 -5.14 9.30 -7.76
CA ARG A 117 -5.59 10.13 -6.65
C ARG A 117 -7.03 10.59 -6.85
N ALA A 118 -7.33 11.11 -8.04
CA ALA A 118 -8.66 11.58 -8.40
C ALA A 118 -9.72 10.48 -8.25
N VAL A 119 -9.45 9.30 -8.81
CA VAL A 119 -10.42 8.19 -8.80
C VAL A 119 -10.55 7.54 -7.43
N THR A 120 -9.44 7.33 -6.72
CA THR A 120 -9.48 6.73 -5.37
C THR A 120 -10.25 7.62 -4.39
N ARG A 121 -10.12 8.94 -4.50
CA ARG A 121 -10.92 9.89 -3.71
C ARG A 121 -12.42 9.72 -3.96
N VAL A 122 -12.83 9.70 -5.23
CA VAL A 122 -14.24 9.48 -5.61
C VAL A 122 -14.75 8.14 -5.10
N LEU A 123 -13.94 7.07 -5.18
CA LEU A 123 -14.30 5.76 -4.63
C LEU A 123 -14.46 5.78 -3.11
N GLY A 124 -13.53 6.42 -2.40
CA GLY A 124 -13.55 6.57 -0.95
C GLY A 124 -14.82 7.27 -0.48
N ASP A 125 -15.21 8.36 -1.15
CA ASP A 125 -16.42 9.14 -0.82
C ASP A 125 -17.72 8.45 -1.24
N TRP A 126 -17.67 7.56 -2.23
CA TRP A 126 -18.85 6.90 -2.76
C TRP A 126 -19.14 5.56 -2.09
N LEU A 127 -18.19 4.62 -2.18
CA LEU A 127 -18.37 3.23 -1.77
C LEU A 127 -17.58 2.92 -0.49
N GLY A 128 -16.57 3.72 -0.18
CA GLY A 128 -15.78 3.59 1.02
C GLY A 128 -16.54 4.00 2.28
N PHE A 129 -16.02 3.60 3.45
CA PHE A 129 -16.18 4.39 4.68
C PHE A 129 -14.83 4.89 5.12
N ARG A 130 -14.83 6.07 5.74
CA ARG A 130 -13.67 6.59 6.44
C ARG A 130 -13.68 6.09 7.87
N VAL A 131 -12.49 5.86 8.38
CA VAL A 131 -12.29 5.44 9.75
C VAL A 131 -12.22 6.70 10.62
N PRO A 132 -12.94 6.76 11.75
CA PRO A 132 -12.82 7.90 12.66
C PRO A 132 -11.40 7.99 13.23
N GLU A 133 -10.91 9.21 13.44
CA GLU A 133 -9.60 9.50 14.04
C GLU A 133 -9.42 8.76 15.39
N VAL A 134 -10.48 8.70 16.20
CA VAL A 134 -10.51 7.89 17.41
C VAL A 134 -11.12 6.52 17.12
N PHE A 135 -10.28 5.48 17.24
CA PHE A 135 -10.72 4.11 17.02
C PHE A 135 -11.61 3.58 18.16
N GLU A 136 -12.89 3.40 17.85
CA GLU A 136 -13.81 2.60 18.65
C GLU A 136 -14.45 1.46 17.82
N PRO A 137 -14.33 0.18 18.26
CA PRO A 137 -14.81 -0.98 17.50
C PRO A 137 -16.29 -0.92 17.15
N ASP A 138 -17.15 -0.45 18.06
CA ASP A 138 -18.59 -0.38 17.83
C ASP A 138 -18.94 0.68 16.79
N VAL A 139 -18.16 1.77 16.72
CA VAL A 139 -18.33 2.80 15.68
C VAL A 139 -17.90 2.24 14.33
N LEU A 140 -16.76 1.54 14.27
CA LEU A 140 -16.32 0.86 13.04
C LEU A 140 -17.35 -0.16 12.54
N LEU A 141 -17.93 -0.97 13.43
CA LEU A 141 -18.94 -1.95 13.04
C LEU A 141 -20.25 -1.32 12.55
N LYS A 142 -20.60 -0.12 13.01
CA LYS A 142 -21.72 0.67 12.47
C LYS A 142 -21.47 1.13 11.04
N GLU A 143 -20.22 1.29 10.62
CA GLU A 143 -19.86 1.56 9.22
C GLU A 143 -19.78 0.27 8.37
N ILE A 144 -19.23 -0.81 8.92
CA ILE A 144 -19.04 -2.08 8.21
C ILE A 144 -20.38 -2.77 7.92
N ASN A 145 -21.27 -2.85 8.91
CA ASN A 145 -22.47 -3.68 8.81
C ASN A 145 -23.50 -3.24 7.76
N PRO A 146 -23.77 -1.94 7.55
CA PRO A 146 -24.62 -1.49 6.44
C PRO A 146 -24.14 -2.00 5.07
N ARG A 147 -22.82 -2.05 4.85
CA ARG A 147 -22.23 -2.52 3.58
C ARG A 147 -22.35 -4.03 3.44
N LEU A 148 -22.13 -4.77 4.53
CA LEU A 148 -22.32 -6.22 4.58
C LEU A 148 -23.79 -6.65 4.44
N SER A 149 -24.74 -5.78 4.82
CA SER A 149 -26.17 -6.08 4.76
C SER A 149 -26.66 -6.39 3.33
N SER A 150 -26.04 -5.79 2.30
CA SER A 150 -26.32 -6.11 0.90
C SER A 150 -26.02 -7.58 0.55
N PHE A 151 -25.20 -8.25 1.36
CA PHE A 151 -24.86 -9.67 1.25
C PHE A 151 -25.57 -10.53 2.29
N LYS A 152 -26.54 -9.96 3.04
CA LYS A 152 -27.23 -10.60 4.18
C LYS A 152 -26.26 -11.02 5.29
N LEU A 153 -25.20 -10.25 5.48
CA LEU A 153 -24.16 -10.51 6.48
C LEU A 153 -24.18 -9.43 7.57
N ASN A 154 -23.83 -9.84 8.79
CA ASN A 154 -23.66 -8.97 9.92
C ASN A 154 -22.54 -9.51 10.81
N VAL A 155 -21.61 -8.63 11.17
CA VAL A 155 -20.52 -8.91 12.10
C VAL A 155 -20.87 -8.33 13.45
N GLN A 156 -20.73 -9.14 14.49
CA GLN A 156 -20.89 -8.73 15.87
C GLN A 156 -19.57 -8.86 16.63
N LEU A 157 -19.36 -7.95 17.57
CA LEU A 157 -18.28 -8.03 18.55
C LEU A 157 -18.89 -8.40 19.90
N LYS A 158 -18.37 -9.45 20.54
CA LYS A 158 -18.76 -9.90 21.88
C LYS A 158 -17.53 -10.00 22.77
N ASP A 159 -17.76 -9.98 24.08
CA ASP A 159 -16.72 -10.22 25.10
C ASP A 159 -15.49 -9.30 24.93
N LEU A 160 -15.73 -8.03 24.57
CA LEU A 160 -14.67 -7.05 24.39
C LEU A 160 -13.98 -6.76 25.72
N THR A 161 -12.69 -7.03 25.79
CA THR A 161 -11.86 -6.87 26.97
C THR A 161 -10.52 -6.23 26.61
N TRP A 162 -9.96 -5.50 27.56
CA TRP A 162 -8.60 -4.97 27.44
C TRP A 162 -7.59 -6.06 27.80
N LEU A 163 -6.61 -6.29 26.94
CA LEU A 163 -5.43 -7.09 27.28
C LEU A 163 -4.31 -6.20 27.80
N ASP A 164 -4.11 -5.06 27.15
CA ASP A 164 -3.15 -4.03 27.53
C ASP A 164 -3.70 -2.67 27.11
N LYS A 165 -3.88 -1.76 28.08
CA LYS A 165 -4.41 -0.43 27.80
C LYS A 165 -3.37 0.51 27.21
N GLU A 166 -2.09 0.34 27.58
CA GLU A 166 -1.00 1.20 27.13
C GLU A 166 -0.71 0.98 25.64
N LEU A 167 -0.82 -0.27 25.19
CA LEU A 167 -0.64 -0.64 23.78
C LEU A 167 -1.93 -0.59 22.95
N ASN A 168 -3.02 -0.06 23.52
CA ASN A 168 -4.37 -0.12 22.97
C ASN A 168 -4.83 -1.55 22.55
N LEU A 169 -4.26 -2.60 23.15
CA LEU A 169 -4.48 -3.98 22.73
C LEU A 169 -5.74 -4.56 23.38
N ARG A 170 -6.70 -4.91 22.53
CA ARG A 170 -8.01 -5.46 22.93
C ARG A 170 -8.15 -6.91 22.48
N LYS A 171 -8.99 -7.66 23.18
CA LYS A 171 -9.43 -9.01 22.81
C LYS A 171 -10.94 -9.04 22.75
N ALA A 172 -11.47 -9.68 21.72
CA ALA A 172 -12.90 -9.87 21.58
C ALA A 172 -13.21 -11.16 20.82
N LYS A 173 -14.49 -11.51 20.78
CA LYS A 173 -15.03 -12.54 19.91
C LYS A 173 -15.79 -11.87 18.76
N LEU A 174 -15.32 -12.06 17.53
CA LEU A 174 -16.07 -11.75 16.33
C LEU A 174 -17.03 -12.88 15.99
N VAL A 175 -18.26 -12.53 15.64
CA VAL A 175 -19.30 -13.47 15.22
C VAL A 175 -19.87 -13.03 13.87
N LEU A 176 -19.91 -13.96 12.91
CA LEU A 176 -20.49 -13.78 11.58
C LEU A 176 -21.33 -15.00 11.21
N GLY A 177 -22.65 -14.92 11.44
CA GLY A 177 -23.53 -16.10 11.35
C GLY A 177 -23.08 -17.16 12.36
N ASP A 178 -22.82 -18.38 11.90
CA ASP A 178 -22.35 -19.50 12.73
C ASP A 178 -20.83 -19.50 12.96
N GLN A 179 -20.10 -18.57 12.34
CA GLN A 179 -18.65 -18.47 12.50
C GLN A 179 -18.31 -17.59 13.69
N GLU A 180 -17.54 -18.14 14.64
CA GLU A 180 -16.98 -17.38 15.76
C GLU A 180 -15.45 -17.38 15.67
N LYS A 181 -14.84 -16.25 15.99
CA LYS A 181 -13.38 -16.12 16.06
C LYS A 181 -12.96 -15.22 17.21
N ILE A 182 -12.08 -15.72 18.07
CA ILE A 182 -11.40 -14.89 19.06
C ILE A 182 -10.29 -14.12 18.37
N VAL A 183 -10.28 -12.80 18.54
CA VAL A 183 -9.35 -11.89 17.88
C VAL A 183 -8.64 -11.02 18.91
N ARG A 184 -7.44 -10.59 18.55
CA ARG A 184 -6.66 -9.59 19.27
C ARG A 184 -6.34 -8.48 18.27
N PHE A 185 -6.58 -7.24 18.65
CA PHE A 185 -6.40 -6.11 17.76
C PHE A 185 -6.02 -4.87 18.56
N LYS A 186 -5.10 -4.08 18.02
CA LYS A 186 -4.69 -2.79 18.61
C LYS A 186 -5.32 -1.58 17.90
N ASP A 187 -5.68 -1.75 16.64
CA ASP A 187 -6.17 -0.70 15.77
C ASP A 187 -7.21 -1.22 14.78
N VAL A 188 -7.63 -0.33 13.88
CA VAL A 188 -8.65 -0.59 12.88
C VAL A 188 -8.18 -1.62 11.86
N ARG A 189 -6.91 -1.56 11.43
CA ARG A 189 -6.35 -2.47 10.42
C ARG A 189 -6.35 -3.91 10.95
N ASP A 190 -5.94 -4.12 12.21
CA ASP A 190 -5.99 -5.43 12.86
C ASP A 190 -7.42 -5.99 12.93
N LEU A 191 -8.39 -5.14 13.30
CA LEU A 191 -9.79 -5.55 13.41
C LEU A 191 -10.38 -5.87 12.02
N VAL A 192 -10.18 -5.01 11.02
CA VAL A 192 -10.66 -5.23 9.65
C VAL A 192 -9.99 -6.45 9.02
N LYS A 193 -8.70 -6.69 9.27
CA LYS A 193 -8.01 -7.92 8.85
C LYS A 193 -8.71 -9.16 9.41
N SER A 194 -9.06 -9.14 10.70
CA SER A 194 -9.79 -10.24 11.33
C SER A 194 -11.20 -10.42 10.77
N VAL A 195 -11.89 -9.34 10.41
CA VAL A 195 -13.18 -9.37 9.70
C VAL A 195 -13.01 -9.97 8.30
N ASN A 196 -11.98 -9.58 7.55
CA ASN A 196 -11.69 -10.12 6.23
C ASN A 196 -11.43 -11.63 6.24
N GLU A 197 -10.76 -12.14 7.28
CA GLU A 197 -10.55 -13.59 7.44
C GLU A 197 -11.87 -14.36 7.62
N LEU A 198 -12.87 -13.76 8.29
CA LEU A 198 -14.23 -14.34 8.38
C LEU A 198 -15.02 -14.21 7.07
N LEU A 199 -14.75 -13.17 6.28
CA LEU A 199 -15.39 -12.93 4.99
C LEU A 199 -14.78 -13.73 3.84
N ALA A 200 -13.54 -14.22 3.97
CA ALA A 200 -12.81 -14.92 2.92
C ALA A 200 -13.58 -16.09 2.27
N PRO A 201 -14.28 -16.96 3.02
CA PRO A 201 -15.09 -18.04 2.40
C PRO A 201 -16.23 -17.54 1.51
N LYS A 202 -16.69 -16.30 1.74
CA LYS A 202 -17.74 -15.63 0.95
C LYS A 202 -17.17 -14.82 -0.21
N LYS A 203 -15.84 -14.87 -0.40
CA LYS A 203 -15.07 -14.09 -1.38
C LYS A 203 -15.35 -12.59 -1.28
N LEU A 204 -15.52 -12.09 -0.06
CA LEU A 204 -15.69 -10.67 0.23
C LEU A 204 -14.45 -10.16 0.96
N ALA A 205 -14.07 -8.92 0.70
CA ALA A 205 -12.98 -8.25 1.41
C ALA A 205 -13.22 -6.75 1.49
N PHE A 206 -12.92 -6.17 2.65
CA PHE A 206 -12.68 -4.74 2.81
C PHE A 206 -11.25 -4.44 2.37
N LEU A 207 -11.12 -3.63 1.34
CA LEU A 207 -9.86 -3.20 0.75
C LEU A 207 -9.52 -1.81 1.29
N GLU A 208 -8.34 -1.65 1.89
CA GLU A 208 -7.86 -0.33 2.31
C GLU A 208 -7.47 0.49 1.07
N LEU A 209 -8.01 1.70 0.96
CA LEU A 209 -7.70 2.67 -0.07
C LEU A 209 -6.62 3.63 0.45
N GLU A 210 -5.63 3.94 -0.37
CA GLU A 210 -4.75 5.09 -0.12
C GLU A 210 -5.56 6.38 -0.32
N THR A 211 -5.53 7.27 0.66
CA THR A 211 -6.27 8.54 0.65
C THR A 211 -5.34 9.74 0.48
N TRP A 212 -4.01 9.56 0.63
CA TRP A 212 -2.99 10.61 0.65
C TRP A 212 -3.18 11.67 1.74
N ASP A 213 -4.09 11.41 2.67
CA ASP A 213 -4.35 12.18 3.88
C ASP A 213 -3.98 11.30 5.10
N ASP A 214 -4.00 11.85 6.30
CA ASP A 214 -3.77 11.06 7.54
C ASP A 214 -4.90 10.05 7.83
N ASP A 215 -6.03 10.19 7.13
CA ASP A 215 -7.17 9.28 7.17
C ASP A 215 -6.93 8.03 6.31
N PHE A 216 -7.75 6.99 6.48
CA PHE A 216 -7.81 5.87 5.54
C PHE A 216 -9.25 5.41 5.34
N ALA A 217 -9.53 4.86 4.16
CA ALA A 217 -10.86 4.42 3.77
C ALA A 217 -10.86 2.93 3.41
N PHE A 218 -11.97 2.25 3.67
CA PHE A 218 -12.16 0.85 3.27
C PHE A 218 -13.30 0.68 2.29
N LEU A 219 -13.06 -0.13 1.26
CA LEU A 219 -14.02 -0.47 0.22
C LEU A 219 -14.39 -1.96 0.28
N LEU A 220 -15.67 -2.28 0.44
CA LEU A 220 -16.14 -3.66 0.37
C LEU A 220 -16.23 -4.13 -1.09
N ILE A 221 -15.42 -5.14 -1.45
CA ILE A 221 -15.41 -5.75 -2.77
C ILE A 221 -15.76 -7.23 -2.69
N ARG A 222 -16.54 -7.70 -3.67
CA ARG A 222 -16.79 -9.11 -3.95
C ARG A 222 -15.84 -9.59 -5.03
N GLU A 223 -15.17 -10.71 -4.78
CA GLU A 223 -14.23 -11.36 -5.70
C GLU A 223 -13.16 -10.37 -6.22
N PRO A 224 -12.33 -9.79 -5.33
CA PRO A 224 -11.32 -8.81 -5.73
C PRO A 224 -10.39 -9.40 -6.80
N ARG A 225 -10.28 -8.71 -7.94
CA ARG A 225 -9.47 -9.13 -9.09
C ARG A 225 -8.03 -8.66 -8.91
N TRP A 226 -7.30 -9.30 -7.99
CA TRP A 226 -5.96 -8.85 -7.57
C TRP A 226 -4.99 -8.60 -8.72
N ASP A 227 -4.93 -9.48 -9.72
CA ASP A 227 -4.03 -9.31 -10.86
C ASP A 227 -4.29 -8.01 -11.64
N LYS A 228 -5.57 -7.65 -11.80
CA LYS A 228 -5.96 -6.41 -12.47
C LYS A 228 -5.73 -5.18 -11.58
N ILE A 229 -6.05 -5.31 -10.30
CA ILE A 229 -5.89 -4.24 -9.31
C ILE A 229 -4.41 -3.90 -9.14
N ALA A 230 -3.52 -4.88 -9.06
CA ALA A 230 -2.08 -4.68 -8.90
C ALA A 230 -1.44 -4.01 -10.14
N GLY A 231 -2.01 -4.22 -11.33
CA GLY A 231 -1.53 -3.65 -12.58
C GLY A 231 -2.10 -2.28 -12.95
N THR A 232 -3.01 -1.70 -12.15
CA THR A 232 -3.67 -0.44 -12.50
C THR A 232 -2.93 0.80 -11.98
N ASN A 233 -3.12 1.93 -12.68
CA ASN A 233 -2.72 3.26 -12.24
C ASN A 233 -3.93 4.12 -11.81
N LEU A 234 -5.12 3.53 -11.69
CA LEU A 234 -6.36 4.25 -11.40
C LEU A 234 -6.75 4.22 -9.93
N VAL A 235 -6.37 3.18 -9.20
CA VAL A 235 -6.73 3.05 -7.79
C VAL A 235 -5.55 2.49 -7.04
N VAL A 236 -5.30 3.02 -5.85
CA VAL A 236 -4.25 2.49 -4.96
C VAL A 236 -4.93 1.80 -3.80
N ILE A 237 -4.84 0.47 -3.80
CA ILE A 237 -5.29 -0.39 -2.71
C ILE A 237 -4.06 -0.81 -1.90
N LYS A 238 -4.12 -0.63 -0.57
CA LYS A 238 -3.11 -1.10 0.37
C LYS A 238 -3.42 -2.55 0.76
N ALA A 239 -2.79 -3.51 0.09
CA ALA A 239 -2.89 -4.93 0.37
C ALA A 239 -1.63 -5.67 -0.09
N ASP A 240 -1.20 -6.74 0.58
CA ASP A 240 0.03 -7.48 0.21
C ASP A 240 0.07 -7.88 -1.28
N GLN A 241 -1.10 -8.13 -1.88
CA GLN A 241 -1.26 -8.52 -3.29
C GLN A 241 -0.94 -7.39 -4.28
N THR A 242 -0.94 -6.13 -3.87
CA THR A 242 -0.66 -4.96 -4.71
C THR A 242 0.72 -4.35 -4.43
N ALA A 243 1.48 -4.92 -3.49
CA ALA A 243 2.83 -4.51 -3.18
C ALA A 243 3.80 -4.99 -4.28
N THR A 244 4.21 -4.08 -5.17
CA THR A 244 5.06 -4.36 -6.35
C THR A 244 6.36 -3.53 -6.37
N GLY A 245 6.60 -2.72 -5.35
CA GLY A 245 7.82 -1.92 -5.15
C GLY A 245 8.75 -2.57 -4.12
N GLY A 246 9.78 -1.83 -3.69
CA GLY A 246 10.81 -2.29 -2.75
C GLY A 246 10.28 -2.65 -1.36
N GLU A 247 11.13 -2.55 -0.35
CA GLU A 247 10.79 -2.94 1.02
C GLU A 247 10.85 -1.75 1.97
N CYS A 248 10.02 -1.80 3.01
CA CYS A 248 10.04 -0.87 4.12
C CYS A 248 11.38 -0.98 4.86
N GLY A 249 12.08 0.14 5.02
CA GLY A 249 13.38 0.17 5.72
C GLY A 249 13.33 -0.21 7.20
N GLU A 250 12.15 -0.14 7.85
CA GLU A 250 12.02 -0.49 9.27
C GLU A 250 11.74 -1.98 9.50
N CYS A 251 10.77 -2.54 8.76
CA CYS A 251 10.27 -3.88 9.02
C CYS A 251 10.45 -4.87 7.86
N GLY A 252 11.06 -4.43 6.74
CA GLY A 252 11.32 -5.26 5.56
C GLY A 252 10.05 -5.73 4.82
N ALA A 253 8.89 -5.12 5.10
CA ALA A 253 7.66 -5.47 4.38
C ALA A 253 7.70 -4.93 2.95
N PRO A 254 7.18 -5.68 1.95
CA PRO A 254 7.06 -5.14 0.59
C PRO A 254 6.11 -3.93 0.59
N VAL A 255 6.42 -2.92 -0.22
CA VAL A 255 5.61 -1.71 -0.40
C VAL A 255 5.19 -1.54 -1.86
N GLY A 256 4.04 -0.91 -2.10
CA GLY A 256 3.61 -0.54 -3.45
C GLY A 256 4.23 0.77 -3.92
N LYS A 257 4.31 0.99 -5.25
CA LYS A 257 4.84 2.23 -5.85
C LYS A 257 4.19 3.52 -5.33
N TYR A 258 2.94 3.44 -4.88
CA TYR A 258 2.15 4.58 -4.41
C TYR A 258 1.73 4.45 -2.94
N TRP A 259 2.33 3.53 -2.18
CA TRP A 259 2.03 3.37 -0.77
C TRP A 259 2.86 4.34 0.05
N ARG A 260 2.20 5.31 0.67
CA ARG A 260 2.87 6.25 1.59
C ARG A 260 3.23 5.61 2.91
N ASP A 261 2.46 4.62 3.37
CA ASP A 261 2.69 3.96 4.65
C ASP A 261 2.89 2.46 4.52
N CYS A 262 3.78 1.92 5.35
CA CYS A 262 3.93 0.48 5.47
C CYS A 262 2.75 -0.16 6.22
N LEU A 263 2.13 -1.19 5.63
CA LEU A 263 1.05 -1.96 6.26
C LEU A 263 1.43 -2.62 7.60
N LYS A 264 2.71 -3.00 7.79
CA LYS A 264 3.15 -3.77 8.96
C LYS A 264 3.54 -2.91 10.16
N CYS A 265 4.23 -1.79 9.95
CA CYS A 265 4.67 -0.90 11.03
C CYS A 265 3.97 0.45 11.07
N GLY A 266 3.16 0.79 10.06
CA GLY A 266 2.51 2.10 9.97
C GLY A 266 3.46 3.26 9.67
N ALA A 267 4.72 2.98 9.33
CA ALA A 267 5.70 4.02 9.02
C ALA A 267 5.30 4.78 7.77
N VAL A 268 5.14 6.10 7.91
CA VAL A 268 4.98 7.06 6.81
C VAL A 268 6.37 7.25 6.17
N PHE A 269 6.51 6.92 4.89
CA PHE A 269 7.71 7.25 4.13
C PHE A 269 7.65 8.73 3.76
N ASN A 270 8.49 9.55 4.40
CA ASN A 270 8.71 10.96 4.04
C ASN A 270 9.51 11.10 2.74
#